data_AF-A0A395YAE9-F1
#
_entry.id   AF-A0A395YAE9-F1
#
_cell.length_a   1.000
_cell.length_b   1.000
_cell.length_c   1.000
_cell.angle_alpha   90.00
_cell.angle_beta   90.00
_cell.angle_gamma   90.00
#
_symmetry.space_group_name_H-M   'P 1'
#
loop_
_entity.id
_entity.type
_entity.pdbx_description
1 polymer ?
#
loop_
_entity_poly.entity_id
_entity_poly.type
_entity_poly.pdbx_seq_one_letter_code
_entity_poly.pdbx_strand_id
1 'polypeptide(L)'
;MFSIKKMLVDLYDSRTAQSCSASIGDIMNLRRNVEHNQFLATTRYLDIKDYVEYNKQTFVWQNTVSRAAYGNKHREEDGNMAFSKLITSYQSKGYDPNSLFIVDKDMRLLDGNHRMGMNLYTDQHKINVRVLKRKSKNPGNLDWYLQKKISADFLKKVYNAYLQIQEWLIETGDTFCCIVPENEKLSELDLMVNIKSVHRYRLQSPLFVGGIKLNQAGKLIQFTLDEPEYMIEDSKAVSKRIRDIKNILEMRYGMEFVSQIYFSQSCLEGKEIFDKVKNDFIE
;
A
#
# COMPACT_ATOMS: atom_id res chain seq x y z
N MET A 1 -34.91 -3.07 -0.19
CA MET A 1 -35.15 -3.08 -1.65
C MET A 1 -33.78 -3.16 -2.33
N PHE A 2 -33.40 -4.32 -2.89
CA PHE A 2 -32.14 -4.46 -3.62
C PHE A 2 -32.26 -3.70 -4.94
N SER A 3 -31.39 -2.70 -5.15
CA SER A 3 -31.35 -1.95 -6.40
C SER A 3 -30.81 -2.84 -7.51
N ILE A 4 -31.50 -2.92 -8.65
CA ILE A 4 -31.03 -3.60 -9.88
C ILE A 4 -29.58 -3.19 -10.21
N LYS A 5 -29.24 -1.91 -9.99
CA LYS A 5 -27.89 -1.39 -10.17
C LYS A 5 -26.84 -2.11 -9.31
N LYS A 6 -27.17 -2.41 -8.05
CA LYS A 6 -26.27 -3.16 -7.15
C LYS A 6 -26.06 -4.58 -7.66
N MET A 7 -27.14 -5.26 -8.06
CA MET A 7 -27.05 -6.62 -8.62
C MET A 7 -26.18 -6.67 -9.87
N LEU A 8 -26.33 -5.69 -10.78
CA LEU A 8 -25.51 -5.61 -11.98
C LEU A 8 -24.03 -5.35 -11.67
N VAL A 9 -23.74 -4.49 -10.69
CA VAL A 9 -22.36 -4.24 -10.23
C VAL A 9 -21.76 -5.47 -9.58
N ASP A 10 -22.50 -6.13 -8.69
CA ASP A 10 -22.04 -7.35 -8.01
C ASP A 10 -21.79 -8.48 -9.04
N LEU A 11 -22.66 -8.61 -10.04
CA LEU A 11 -22.48 -9.55 -11.15
C LEU A 11 -21.25 -9.21 -11.99
N TYR A 12 -21.07 -7.93 -12.35
CA TYR A 12 -19.89 -7.47 -13.08
C TYR A 12 -18.59 -7.74 -12.29
N ASP A 13 -18.56 -7.37 -11.01
CA ASP A 13 -17.42 -7.59 -10.13
C ASP A 13 -17.16 -9.09 -9.91
N SER A 14 -18.20 -9.94 -9.89
CA SER A 14 -18.04 -11.40 -9.80
C SER A 14 -17.37 -12.04 -11.01
N ARG A 15 -17.58 -11.47 -12.21
CA ARG A 15 -17.05 -12.00 -13.47
C ARG A 15 -15.71 -11.40 -13.88
N THR A 16 -15.37 -10.23 -13.34
CA THR A 16 -14.22 -9.46 -13.82
C THR A 16 -13.13 -9.28 -12.78
N ALA A 17 -13.45 -9.41 -11.49
CA ALA A 17 -12.46 -9.30 -10.45
C ALA A 17 -11.50 -10.49 -10.48
N GLN A 18 -10.27 -10.23 -10.09
CA GLN A 18 -9.23 -11.24 -9.97
C GLN A 18 -8.57 -11.11 -8.59
N SER A 19 -8.01 -12.21 -8.10
CA SER A 19 -7.33 -12.24 -6.81
C SER A 19 -5.84 -12.47 -6.99
N CYS A 20 -5.05 -11.81 -6.16
CA CYS A 20 -3.59 -11.96 -6.11
C CYS A 20 -3.07 -11.61 -4.72
N SER A 21 -1.81 -11.93 -4.45
CA SER A 21 -1.09 -11.38 -3.30
C SER A 21 -0.59 -9.97 -3.63
N ALA A 22 -0.48 -9.14 -2.59
CA ALA A 22 0.05 -7.79 -2.62
C ALA A 22 0.75 -7.48 -1.29
N SER A 23 1.46 -6.35 -1.23
CA SER A 23 1.94 -5.72 -0.01
C SER A 23 0.93 -4.67 0.47
N ILE A 24 0.88 -4.43 1.78
CA ILE A 24 0.21 -3.26 2.35
C ILE A 24 0.74 -1.95 1.73
N GLY A 25 2.01 -1.92 1.31
CA GLY A 25 2.64 -0.82 0.59
C GLY A 25 2.05 -0.57 -0.79
N ASP A 26 1.46 -1.56 -1.47
CA ASP A 26 0.75 -1.33 -2.75
C ASP A 26 -0.54 -0.51 -2.52
N ILE A 27 -1.19 -0.68 -1.36
CA ILE A 27 -2.42 0.02 -0.97
C ILE A 27 -2.11 1.35 -0.28
N MET A 28 -1.15 1.35 0.64
CA MET A 28 -0.74 2.49 1.45
C MET A 28 0.31 3.36 0.76
N ASN A 29 0.68 3.03 -0.48
CA ASN A 29 1.57 3.79 -1.35
C ASN A 29 1.34 5.31 -1.28
N LEU A 30 2.40 6.09 -1.10
CA LEU A 30 2.31 7.55 -1.12
C LEU A 30 2.05 8.02 -2.55
N ARG A 31 0.85 8.57 -2.75
CA ARG A 31 0.41 9.22 -3.98
C ARG A 31 0.44 10.74 -3.80
N ARG A 32 0.17 11.46 -4.89
CA ARG A 32 0.04 12.93 -4.89
C ARG A 32 -0.80 13.50 -3.74
N ASN A 33 -1.88 12.82 -3.36
CA ASN A 33 -2.75 13.21 -2.25
C ASN A 33 -3.03 12.00 -1.35
N VAL A 34 -3.24 12.25 -0.05
CA VAL A 34 -3.72 11.21 0.86
C VAL A 34 -5.15 10.84 0.53
N GLU A 35 -5.38 9.55 0.32
CA GLU A 35 -6.70 9.04 -0.03
C GLU A 35 -7.59 8.87 1.20
N HIS A 36 -8.90 9.05 1.00
CA HIS A 36 -9.89 8.89 2.08
C HIS A 36 -9.74 7.57 2.85
N ASN A 37 -9.52 6.46 2.13
CA ASN A 37 -9.41 5.13 2.74
C ASN A 37 -8.06 4.85 3.38
N GLN A 38 -6.96 5.42 2.87
CA GLN A 38 -5.67 5.38 3.57
C GLN A 38 -5.80 6.13 4.91
N PHE A 39 -6.43 7.30 4.90
CA PHE A 39 -6.68 8.07 6.11
C PHE A 39 -7.62 7.34 7.07
N LEU A 40 -8.67 6.66 6.58
CA LEU A 40 -9.51 5.79 7.40
C LEU A 40 -8.71 4.65 8.02
N ALA A 41 -7.87 3.96 7.26
CA ALA A 41 -7.00 2.90 7.80
C ALA A 41 -6.09 3.45 8.90
N THR A 42 -5.54 4.66 8.74
CA THR A 42 -4.73 5.32 9.80
C THR A 42 -5.54 5.58 11.07
N THR A 43 -6.81 6.00 10.98
CA THR A 43 -7.64 6.13 12.19
C THR A 43 -7.84 4.79 12.89
N ARG A 44 -7.97 3.68 12.14
CA ARG A 44 -8.08 2.34 12.73
C ARG A 44 -6.78 1.91 13.39
N TYR A 45 -5.64 2.18 12.76
CA TYR A 45 -4.32 1.95 13.35
C TYR A 45 -4.16 2.67 14.70
N LEU A 46 -4.54 3.95 14.78
CA LEU A 46 -4.48 4.71 16.03
C LEU A 46 -5.36 4.11 17.14
N ASP A 47 -6.60 3.73 16.80
CA ASP A 47 -7.50 3.03 17.71
C ASP A 47 -6.93 1.69 18.20
N ILE A 48 -6.25 0.94 17.32
CA ILE A 48 -5.61 -0.33 17.68
C ILE A 48 -4.46 -0.09 18.67
N LYS A 49 -3.59 0.89 18.39
CA LYS A 49 -2.53 1.28 19.34
C LYS A 49 -3.12 1.67 20.69
N ASP A 50 -4.13 2.53 20.68
CA ASP A 50 -4.83 2.98 21.88
C ASP A 50 -5.42 1.81 22.69
N TYR A 51 -6.02 0.84 22.00
CA TYR A 51 -6.61 -0.33 22.60
C TYR A 51 -5.56 -1.30 23.16
N VAL A 52 -4.53 -1.62 22.38
CA VAL A 52 -3.54 -2.66 22.73
C VAL A 52 -2.48 -2.14 23.68
N GLU A 53 -1.95 -0.92 23.48
CA GLU A 53 -0.83 -0.37 24.26
C GLU A 53 -1.31 0.32 25.54
N TYR A 54 -2.51 0.92 25.53
CA TYR A 54 -3.03 1.72 26.64
C TYR A 54 -4.34 1.19 27.23
N ASN A 55 -4.80 0.01 26.78
CA ASN A 55 -6.02 -0.64 27.25
C ASN A 55 -7.28 0.25 27.15
N LYS A 56 -7.31 1.20 26.20
CA LYS A 56 -8.49 2.06 25.99
C LYS A 56 -9.61 1.24 25.38
N GLN A 57 -10.74 1.17 26.07
CA GLN A 57 -11.92 0.44 25.62
C GLN A 57 -12.80 1.21 24.62
N THR A 58 -12.40 2.44 24.26
CA THR A 58 -13.14 3.30 23.33
C THR A 58 -12.33 3.57 22.09
N PHE A 59 -12.98 3.47 20.93
CA PHE A 59 -12.36 3.69 19.63
C PHE A 59 -12.67 5.10 19.12
N VAL A 60 -12.07 6.10 19.77
CA VAL A 60 -12.36 7.52 19.54
C VAL A 60 -12.10 7.92 18.09
N TRP A 61 -11.07 7.35 17.45
CA TRP A 61 -10.68 7.74 16.10
C TRP A 61 -11.71 7.29 15.08
N GLN A 62 -12.14 6.02 15.12
CA GLN A 62 -13.19 5.53 14.23
C GLN A 62 -14.55 6.13 14.53
N ASN A 63 -14.88 6.33 15.80
CA ASN A 63 -16.22 6.79 16.19
C ASN A 63 -16.40 8.24 15.75
N THR A 64 -15.35 9.06 15.81
CA THR A 64 -15.37 10.43 15.26
C THR A 64 -15.73 10.42 13.77
N VAL A 65 -15.05 9.61 12.96
CA VAL A 65 -15.31 9.56 11.52
C VAL A 65 -16.67 8.92 11.21
N SER A 66 -17.05 7.88 11.94
CA SER A 66 -18.31 7.16 11.73
C SER A 66 -19.52 8.01 12.12
N ARG A 67 -19.45 8.79 13.20
CA ARG A 67 -20.49 9.77 13.56
C ARG A 67 -20.63 10.85 12.48
N ALA A 68 -19.53 11.34 11.91
CA ALA A 68 -19.58 12.29 10.79
C ALA A 68 -20.21 11.71 9.51
N ALA A 69 -20.01 10.41 9.26
CA ALA A 69 -20.57 9.71 8.11
C ALA A 69 -22.06 9.38 8.27
N TYR A 70 -22.45 8.85 9.43
CA TYR A 70 -23.78 8.24 9.65
C TYR A 70 -24.71 9.06 10.55
N GLY A 71 -24.19 10.05 11.28
CA GLY A 71 -24.96 10.82 12.25
C GLY A 71 -25.68 9.90 13.24
N ASN A 72 -26.98 10.10 13.41
CA ASN A 72 -27.83 9.32 14.31
C ASN A 72 -27.98 7.83 13.93
N LYS A 73 -27.52 7.43 12.73
CA LYS A 73 -27.50 6.01 12.30
C LYS A 73 -26.23 5.28 12.74
N HIS A 74 -25.29 5.96 13.37
CA HIS A 74 -24.07 5.34 13.87
C HIS A 74 -24.39 4.42 15.07
N ARG A 75 -24.14 3.12 14.89
CA ARG A 75 -24.24 2.11 15.95
C ARG A 75 -22.88 1.90 16.57
N GLU A 76 -22.57 2.74 17.56
CA GLU A 76 -21.25 2.79 18.16
C GLU A 76 -20.90 1.51 18.93
N GLU A 77 -21.80 1.01 19.77
CA GLU A 77 -21.56 -0.19 20.58
C GLU A 77 -21.32 -1.43 19.70
N ASP A 78 -22.18 -1.65 18.70
CA ASP A 78 -22.03 -2.74 17.73
C ASP A 78 -20.68 -2.64 16.98
N GLY A 79 -20.32 -1.42 16.54
CA GLY A 79 -19.08 -1.15 15.82
C GLY A 79 -17.84 -1.37 16.70
N ASN A 80 -17.88 -0.92 17.95
CA ASN A 80 -16.81 -1.12 18.92
C ASN A 80 -16.64 -2.62 19.22
N MET A 81 -17.73 -3.33 19.52
CA MET A 81 -17.68 -4.77 19.79
C MET A 81 -17.11 -5.56 18.59
N ALA A 82 -17.53 -5.23 17.37
CA ALA A 82 -16.99 -5.85 16.17
C ALA A 82 -15.50 -5.57 15.99
N PHE A 83 -15.05 -4.35 16.27
CA PHE A 83 -13.64 -3.99 16.14
C PHE A 83 -12.77 -4.65 17.21
N SER A 84 -13.20 -4.67 18.48
CA SER A 84 -12.51 -5.41 19.54
C SER A 84 -12.36 -6.89 19.19
N LYS A 85 -13.43 -7.53 18.67
CA LYS A 85 -13.37 -8.93 18.21
C LYS A 85 -12.35 -9.14 17.09
N LEU A 86 -12.25 -8.20 16.15
CA LEU A 86 -11.24 -8.23 15.09
C LEU A 86 -9.83 -8.15 15.68
N ILE A 87 -9.58 -7.20 16.59
CA ILE A 87 -8.27 -7.03 17.26
C ILE A 87 -7.89 -8.32 17.99
N THR A 88 -8.79 -8.87 18.81
CA THR A 88 -8.57 -10.14 19.52
C THR A 88 -8.31 -11.31 18.56
N SER A 89 -9.03 -11.37 17.43
CA SER A 89 -8.80 -12.40 16.42
C SER A 89 -7.41 -12.28 15.80
N TYR A 90 -6.96 -11.08 15.48
CA TYR A 90 -5.62 -10.86 14.93
C TYR A 90 -4.52 -11.18 15.97
N GLN A 91 -4.69 -10.77 17.22
CA GLN A 91 -3.71 -11.07 18.29
C GLN A 91 -3.58 -12.57 18.55
N SER A 92 -4.66 -13.34 18.39
CA SER A 92 -4.67 -14.78 18.66
C SER A 92 -4.33 -15.65 17.45
N LYS A 93 -4.65 -15.21 16.24
CA LYS A 93 -4.55 -16.03 15.01
C LYS A 93 -3.68 -15.42 13.91
N GLY A 94 -3.28 -14.16 14.05
CA GLY A 94 -2.67 -13.39 12.97
C GLY A 94 -3.65 -13.02 11.86
N TYR A 95 -3.11 -12.57 10.74
CA TYR A 95 -3.88 -12.30 9.52
C TYR A 95 -4.37 -13.60 8.87
N ASP A 96 -5.66 -13.65 8.52
CA ASP A 96 -6.25 -14.73 7.72
C ASP A 96 -6.09 -14.45 6.21
N PRO A 97 -5.31 -15.25 5.46
CA PRO A 97 -5.12 -15.08 4.02
C PRO A 97 -6.39 -15.20 3.18
N ASN A 98 -7.46 -15.81 3.70
CA ASN A 98 -8.76 -15.89 3.04
C ASN A 98 -9.58 -14.60 3.21
N SER A 99 -9.18 -13.74 4.14
CA SER A 99 -9.79 -12.44 4.37
C SER A 99 -9.28 -11.43 3.35
N LEU A 100 -9.79 -11.54 2.12
CA LEU A 100 -9.39 -10.69 1.00
C LEU A 100 -9.73 -9.22 1.25
N PHE A 101 -8.76 -8.35 1.00
CA PHE A 101 -8.97 -6.92 0.83
C PHE A 101 -9.63 -6.67 -0.52
N ILE A 102 -10.54 -5.70 -0.61
CA ILE A 102 -11.14 -5.31 -1.89
C ILE A 102 -10.51 -4.01 -2.33
N VAL A 103 -9.94 -3.99 -3.54
CA VAL A 103 -9.29 -2.81 -4.12
C VAL A 103 -9.76 -2.58 -5.54
N ASP A 104 -9.57 -1.36 -6.06
CA ASP A 104 -9.71 -1.11 -7.50
C ASP A 104 -8.42 -1.42 -8.28
N LYS A 105 -8.47 -1.28 -9.61
CA LYS A 105 -7.32 -1.49 -10.50
C LYS A 105 -6.12 -0.56 -10.25
N ASP A 106 -6.31 0.54 -9.53
CA ASP A 106 -5.23 1.44 -9.15
C ASP A 106 -4.67 1.09 -7.75
N MET A 107 -5.08 -0.04 -7.17
CA MET A 107 -4.80 -0.50 -5.79
C MET A 107 -5.38 0.40 -4.69
N ARG A 108 -6.42 1.17 -5.00
CA ARG A 108 -7.13 1.94 -3.97
C ARG A 108 -8.01 1.02 -3.17
N LEU A 109 -7.87 1.08 -1.85
CA LEU A 109 -8.69 0.31 -0.93
C LEU A 109 -10.17 0.65 -1.12
N LEU A 110 -11.04 -0.36 -1.15
CA LEU A 110 -12.51 -0.23 -1.21
C LEU A 110 -13.16 -0.84 0.02
N ASP A 111 -12.61 -1.96 0.50
CA ASP A 111 -13.02 -2.61 1.75
C ASP A 111 -11.82 -3.28 2.43
N GLY A 112 -11.80 -3.21 3.77
CA GLY A 112 -10.73 -3.74 4.61
C GLY A 112 -9.99 -2.72 5.47
N ASN A 113 -10.48 -1.49 5.66
CA ASN A 113 -9.79 -0.45 6.44
C ASN A 113 -9.38 -0.91 7.86
N HIS A 114 -10.25 -1.62 8.59
CA HIS A 114 -9.91 -2.16 9.91
C HIS A 114 -8.82 -3.24 9.86
N ARG A 115 -8.87 -4.10 8.84
CA ARG A 115 -7.84 -5.12 8.59
C ARG A 115 -6.52 -4.46 8.19
N MET A 116 -6.56 -3.37 7.42
CA MET A 116 -5.34 -2.61 7.07
C MET A 116 -4.71 -2.02 8.33
N GLY A 117 -5.50 -1.40 9.21
CA GLY A 117 -5.02 -0.93 10.51
C GLY A 117 -4.34 -2.03 11.34
N MET A 118 -4.91 -3.25 11.36
CA MET A 118 -4.28 -4.38 12.04
C MET A 118 -2.98 -4.82 11.36
N ASN A 119 -2.93 -4.93 10.04
CA ASN A 119 -1.72 -5.33 9.33
C ASN A 119 -0.57 -4.31 9.52
N LEU A 120 -0.89 -3.02 9.56
CA LEU A 120 0.05 -1.96 9.92
C LEU A 120 0.57 -2.12 11.35
N TYR A 121 -0.31 -2.45 12.31
CA TYR A 121 0.08 -2.62 13.71
C TYR A 121 0.92 -3.88 13.96
N THR A 122 0.64 -4.97 13.25
CA THR A 122 1.29 -6.28 13.46
C THR A 122 2.44 -6.56 12.50
N ASP A 123 2.96 -5.56 11.78
CA ASP A 123 4.06 -5.74 10.82
C ASP A 123 3.75 -6.80 9.73
N GLN A 124 2.47 -6.95 9.37
CA GLN A 124 2.03 -7.93 8.39
C GLN A 124 2.00 -7.30 6.99
N HIS A 125 3.12 -7.43 6.28
CA HIS A 125 3.30 -6.81 4.98
C HIS A 125 2.51 -7.48 3.86
N LYS A 126 2.53 -8.82 3.80
CA LYS A 126 1.90 -9.58 2.73
C LYS A 126 0.41 -9.80 3.00
N ILE A 127 -0.42 -9.41 2.04
CA ILE A 127 -1.88 -9.53 2.07
C ILE A 127 -2.40 -10.18 0.78
N ASN A 128 -3.64 -10.66 0.81
CA ASN A 128 -4.36 -11.07 -0.39
C ASN A 128 -5.46 -10.06 -0.72
N VAL A 129 -5.56 -9.73 -2.01
CA VAL A 129 -6.50 -8.74 -2.52
C VAL A 129 -7.42 -9.36 -3.57
N ARG A 130 -8.61 -8.79 -3.71
CA ARG A 130 -9.49 -8.94 -4.85
C ARG A 130 -9.56 -7.59 -5.57
N VAL A 131 -8.98 -7.56 -6.76
CA VAL A 131 -8.86 -6.37 -7.61
C VAL A 131 -10.10 -6.27 -8.49
N LEU A 132 -10.86 -5.17 -8.34
CA LEU A 132 -12.00 -4.86 -9.18
C LEU A 132 -11.55 -4.04 -10.40
N LYS A 133 -12.09 -4.35 -11.59
CA LYS A 133 -11.76 -3.59 -12.82
C LYS A 133 -12.24 -2.14 -12.79
N ARG A 134 -13.28 -1.84 -12.01
CA ARG A 134 -13.84 -0.49 -11.88
C ARG A 134 -13.04 0.35 -10.90
N LYS A 135 -12.88 1.64 -11.18
CA LYS A 135 -12.25 2.60 -10.26
C LYS A 135 -13.12 2.88 -9.03
N SER A 136 -12.47 3.21 -7.92
CA SER A 136 -13.09 3.73 -6.72
C SER A 136 -13.86 5.02 -7.01
N LYS A 137 -14.98 5.21 -6.30
CA LYS A 137 -15.70 6.49 -6.26
C LYS A 137 -15.31 7.35 -5.07
N ASN A 138 -14.48 6.82 -4.17
CA ASN A 138 -14.07 7.56 -3.00
C ASN A 138 -13.13 8.70 -3.43
N PRO A 139 -13.21 9.86 -2.77
CA PRO A 139 -12.36 10.99 -3.10
C PRO A 139 -10.90 10.60 -2.86
N GLY A 140 -10.05 10.93 -3.83
CA GLY A 140 -8.59 10.82 -3.72
C GLY A 140 -7.97 11.98 -2.94
N ASN A 141 -8.69 12.51 -1.95
CA ASN A 141 -8.27 13.63 -1.10
C ASN A 141 -9.03 13.62 0.24
N LEU A 142 -8.72 14.60 1.10
CA LEU A 142 -9.31 14.74 2.42
C LEU A 142 -10.48 15.74 2.48
N ASP A 143 -10.98 16.24 1.34
CA ASP A 143 -12.01 17.29 1.29
C ASP A 143 -13.28 16.89 2.04
N TRP A 144 -13.63 15.61 1.99
CA TRP A 144 -14.77 15.06 2.72
C TRP A 144 -14.68 15.35 4.22
N TYR A 145 -13.49 15.24 4.82
CA TYR A 145 -13.30 15.49 6.25
C TYR A 145 -13.50 16.97 6.61
N LEU A 146 -13.03 17.87 5.73
CA LEU A 146 -13.21 19.32 5.86
C LEU A 146 -14.69 19.71 5.70
N GLN A 147 -15.38 19.16 4.70
CA GLN A 147 -16.82 19.36 4.48
C GLN A 147 -17.66 18.87 5.66
N LYS A 148 -17.22 17.79 6.31
CA LYS A 148 -17.84 17.26 7.53
C LYS A 148 -17.48 18.02 8.80
N LYS A 149 -16.69 19.10 8.70
CA LYS A 149 -16.26 19.95 9.82
C LYS A 149 -15.57 19.16 10.93
N ILE A 150 -14.83 18.11 10.58
CA ILE A 150 -13.98 17.39 11.53
C ILE A 150 -12.88 18.34 11.99
N SER A 151 -12.56 18.33 13.29
CA SER A 151 -11.66 19.30 13.88
C SER A 151 -10.26 19.24 13.27
N ALA A 152 -9.63 20.40 13.09
CA ALA A 152 -8.28 20.48 12.53
C ALA A 152 -7.24 19.75 13.40
N ASP A 153 -7.40 19.77 14.73
CA ASP A 153 -6.54 19.03 15.66
C ASP A 153 -6.62 17.51 15.42
N PHE A 154 -7.83 16.97 15.25
CA PHE A 154 -8.03 15.57 14.90
C PHE A 154 -7.33 15.24 13.58
N LEU A 155 -7.57 16.04 12.54
CA LEU A 155 -7.00 15.80 11.21
C LEU A 155 -5.47 15.85 11.23
N LYS A 156 -4.88 16.79 11.98
CA LYS A 156 -3.43 16.91 12.14
C LYS A 156 -2.83 15.67 12.81
N LYS A 157 -3.45 15.15 13.88
CA LYS A 157 -2.99 13.94 14.57
C LYS A 157 -3.02 12.71 13.68
N VAL A 158 -4.12 12.51 12.95
CA VAL A 158 -4.24 11.38 12.01
C VAL A 158 -3.26 11.53 10.84
N TYR A 159 -3.10 12.74 10.31
CA TYR A 159 -2.15 13.00 9.22
C TYR A 159 -0.69 12.74 9.65
N ASN A 160 -0.31 13.15 10.86
CA ASN A 160 1.02 12.86 11.40
C ASN A 160 1.25 11.35 11.55
N ALA A 161 0.26 10.61 12.05
CA ALA A 161 0.34 9.16 12.13
C ALA A 161 0.44 8.50 10.75
N TYR A 162 -0.24 9.06 9.75
CA TYR A 162 -0.13 8.63 8.36
C TYR A 162 1.30 8.84 7.85
N LEU A 163 1.93 9.99 8.09
CA LEU A 163 3.31 10.25 7.68
C LEU A 163 4.29 9.27 8.35
N GLN A 164 4.12 8.98 9.64
CA GLN A 164 4.92 7.97 10.34
C GLN A 164 4.77 6.57 9.71
N ILE A 165 3.56 6.20 9.29
CA ILE A 165 3.34 4.95 8.54
C ILE A 165 4.09 4.99 7.21
N GLN A 166 4.09 6.11 6.49
CA GLN A 166 4.82 6.23 5.22
C GLN A 166 6.32 6.10 5.40
N GLU A 167 6.88 6.73 6.43
CA GLU A 167 8.30 6.59 6.80
C GLU A 167 8.64 5.13 7.11
N TRP A 168 7.82 4.47 7.94
CA TRP A 168 8.01 3.05 8.26
C TRP A 168 7.92 2.13 7.04
N LEU A 169 7.00 2.37 6.10
CA LEU A 169 6.93 1.60 4.84
C LEU A 169 8.20 1.76 4.00
N ILE A 170 8.82 2.95 4.01
CA ILE A 170 10.10 3.18 3.33
C ILE A 170 11.21 2.43 4.07
N GLU A 171 11.32 2.57 5.39
CA GLU A 171 12.34 1.91 6.22
C GLU A 171 12.30 0.38 6.12
N THR A 172 11.12 -0.19 5.96
CA THR A 172 10.91 -1.65 5.87
C THR A 172 10.99 -2.19 4.44
N GLY A 173 11.00 -1.33 3.42
CA GLY A 173 11.11 -1.73 2.02
C GLY A 173 9.78 -1.95 1.31
N ASP A 174 8.64 -1.63 1.92
CA ASP A 174 7.28 -1.77 1.36
C ASP A 174 6.94 -0.67 0.36
N THR A 175 7.79 -0.58 -0.65
CA THR A 175 7.76 0.41 -1.72
C THR A 175 8.10 -0.27 -3.03
N PHE A 176 7.89 0.40 -4.16
CA PHE A 176 8.55 -0.04 -5.38
C PHE A 176 10.05 0.21 -5.24
N CYS A 177 10.85 -0.62 -5.90
CA CYS A 177 12.27 -0.36 -5.99
C CYS A 177 12.84 -0.71 -7.37
N CYS A 178 13.98 -0.11 -7.68
CA CYS A 178 14.83 -0.57 -8.76
C CYS A 178 16.27 -0.73 -8.27
N ILE A 179 16.99 -1.64 -8.93
CA ILE A 179 18.43 -1.81 -8.74
C ILE A 179 19.14 -1.35 -9.99
N VAL A 180 20.04 -0.39 -9.82
CA VAL A 180 20.87 0.16 -10.89
C VAL A 180 22.35 -0.13 -10.61
N PRO A 181 23.18 -0.33 -11.65
CA PRO A 181 24.63 -0.43 -11.48
C PRO A 181 25.21 0.82 -10.80
N GLU A 182 26.30 0.66 -10.05
CA GLU A 182 26.86 1.74 -9.20
C GLU A 182 27.27 2.98 -10.01
N ASN A 183 27.87 2.78 -11.18
CA ASN A 183 28.38 3.86 -12.02
C ASN A 183 27.31 4.54 -12.86
N GLU A 184 26.10 3.96 -12.92
CA GLU A 184 25.02 4.49 -13.73
C GLU A 184 24.25 5.59 -12.98
N LYS A 185 23.86 6.62 -13.75
CA LYS A 185 23.00 7.69 -13.31
C LYS A 185 21.71 7.61 -14.10
N LEU A 186 20.59 7.42 -13.38
CA LEU A 186 19.25 7.42 -13.96
C LEU A 186 18.54 8.71 -13.57
N SER A 187 19.07 9.86 -14.03
CA SER A 187 18.59 11.19 -13.65
C SER A 187 17.09 11.34 -13.87
N GLU A 188 16.58 10.84 -14.98
CA GLU A 188 15.20 10.96 -15.43
C GLU A 188 14.22 10.15 -14.59
N LEU A 189 14.70 9.23 -13.75
CA LEU A 189 13.82 8.46 -12.88
C LEU A 189 13.02 9.40 -11.95
N ASP A 190 13.63 10.48 -11.48
CA ASP A 190 12.98 11.47 -10.61
C ASP A 190 11.79 12.20 -11.28
N LEU A 191 11.77 12.26 -12.62
CA LEU A 191 10.68 12.82 -13.41
C LEU A 191 9.53 11.82 -13.59
N MET A 192 9.79 10.53 -13.36
CA MET A 192 8.86 9.44 -13.65
C MET A 192 8.23 8.82 -12.40
N VAL A 193 8.93 8.91 -11.27
CA VAL A 193 8.55 8.31 -9.98
C VAL A 193 8.89 9.25 -8.82
N ASN A 194 8.24 9.04 -7.68
CA ASN A 194 8.54 9.78 -6.46
C ASN A 194 9.63 9.03 -5.67
N ILE A 195 10.91 9.36 -5.88
CA ILE A 195 12.04 8.75 -5.16
C ILE A 195 11.92 9.01 -3.65
N LYS A 196 12.18 7.99 -2.84
CA LYS A 196 12.09 8.03 -1.37
C LYS A 196 13.43 7.83 -0.68
N SER A 197 14.21 6.86 -1.14
CA SER A 197 15.54 6.58 -0.60
C SER A 197 16.43 5.99 -1.68
N VAL A 198 17.74 6.14 -1.48
CA VAL A 198 18.76 5.55 -2.32
C VAL A 198 19.81 4.93 -1.41
N HIS A 199 20.00 3.63 -1.53
CA HIS A 199 20.98 2.87 -0.74
C HIS A 199 22.04 2.31 -1.67
N ARG A 200 23.31 2.58 -1.37
CA ARG A 200 24.41 1.86 -2.00
C ARG A 200 24.55 0.51 -1.33
N TYR A 201 24.91 -0.50 -2.09
CA TYR A 201 25.15 -1.83 -1.55
C TYR A 201 26.39 -2.47 -2.14
N ARG A 202 26.96 -3.42 -1.40
CA ARG A 202 28.03 -4.30 -1.90
C ARG A 202 27.79 -5.74 -1.45
N LEU A 203 27.31 -6.57 -2.37
CA LEU A 203 26.97 -7.95 -2.11
C LEU A 203 28.21 -8.79 -1.80
N GLN A 204 28.12 -9.60 -0.77
CA GLN A 204 29.15 -10.60 -0.45
C GLN A 204 29.09 -11.84 -1.35
N SER A 205 27.92 -12.11 -1.95
CA SER A 205 27.70 -13.25 -2.84
C SER A 205 26.81 -12.88 -4.03
N PRO A 206 26.89 -13.59 -5.17
CA PRO A 206 26.01 -13.32 -6.31
C PRO A 206 24.54 -13.50 -5.94
N LEU A 207 23.73 -12.48 -6.21
CA LEU A 207 22.28 -12.53 -5.98
C LEU A 207 21.54 -12.54 -7.32
N PHE A 208 20.58 -13.46 -7.46
CA PHE A 208 19.70 -13.54 -8.63
C PHE A 208 18.30 -13.09 -8.26
N VAL A 209 17.73 -12.19 -9.06
CA VAL A 209 16.43 -11.58 -8.83
C VAL A 209 15.67 -11.52 -10.16
N GLY A 210 14.50 -12.14 -10.23
CA GLY A 210 13.69 -12.13 -11.46
C GLY A 210 14.43 -12.68 -12.69
N GLY A 211 15.39 -13.58 -12.50
CA GLY A 211 16.26 -14.10 -13.56
C GLY A 211 17.46 -13.21 -13.92
N ILE A 212 17.58 -12.03 -13.30
CA ILE A 212 18.70 -11.10 -13.49
C ILE A 212 19.74 -11.33 -12.39
N LYS A 213 21.01 -11.48 -12.78
CA LYS A 213 22.14 -11.49 -11.85
C LYS A 213 22.46 -10.06 -11.46
N LEU A 214 22.34 -9.74 -10.18
CA LEU A 214 22.68 -8.41 -9.69
C LEU A 214 24.20 -8.22 -9.70
N ASN A 215 24.62 -6.99 -9.98
CA ASN A 215 26.02 -6.59 -9.85
C ASN A 215 26.46 -6.66 -8.39
N GLN A 216 27.74 -6.96 -8.17
CA GLN A 216 28.31 -7.02 -6.82
C GLN A 216 28.20 -5.68 -6.09
N ALA A 217 28.26 -4.56 -6.81
CA ALA A 217 27.99 -3.24 -6.26
C ALA A 217 26.94 -2.53 -7.10
N GLY A 218 26.07 -1.76 -6.43
CA GLY A 218 24.96 -1.07 -7.08
C GLY A 218 24.23 -0.12 -6.14
N LYS A 219 23.12 0.43 -6.63
CA LYS A 219 22.20 1.25 -5.85
C LYS A 219 20.82 0.64 -5.88
N LEU A 220 20.20 0.47 -4.72
CA LEU A 220 18.78 0.23 -4.56
C LEU A 220 18.09 1.58 -4.41
N ILE A 221 17.16 1.89 -5.30
CA ILE A 221 16.38 3.13 -5.28
C ILE A 221 14.94 2.74 -4.93
N GLN A 222 14.44 3.22 -3.80
CA GLN A 222 13.03 3.05 -3.42
C GLN A 222 12.21 4.24 -3.91
N PHE A 223 11.01 3.97 -4.38
CA PHE A 223 10.12 5.00 -4.90
C PHE A 223 8.65 4.64 -4.76
N THR A 224 7.80 5.66 -4.93
CA THR A 224 6.34 5.51 -5.02
C THR A 224 5.82 5.97 -6.38
N LEU A 225 4.63 5.47 -6.75
CA LEU A 225 3.94 5.81 -7.99
C LEU A 225 2.59 6.45 -7.69
N ASP A 226 2.23 7.55 -8.34
CA ASP A 226 0.92 8.18 -8.10
C ASP A 226 -0.26 7.30 -8.56
N GLU A 227 -0.12 6.69 -9.74
CA GLU A 227 -1.13 5.84 -10.36
C GLU A 227 -0.46 4.60 -10.98
N PRO A 228 -0.19 3.55 -10.18
CA PRO A 228 0.56 2.39 -10.67
C PRO A 228 -0.19 1.54 -11.72
N GLU A 229 -1.54 1.53 -11.73
CA GLU A 229 -2.43 0.68 -12.55
C GLU A 229 -1.96 -0.79 -12.66
N TYR A 230 -2.64 -1.71 -11.97
CA TYR A 230 -2.22 -3.11 -11.91
C TYR A 230 -2.92 -3.99 -12.94
N MET A 231 -2.14 -4.94 -13.45
CA MET A 231 -2.60 -6.14 -14.15
C MET A 231 -2.20 -7.36 -13.34
N ILE A 232 -2.91 -8.47 -13.54
CA ILE A 232 -2.55 -9.75 -12.92
C ILE A 232 -1.97 -10.67 -14.00
N GLU A 233 -0.70 -11.02 -13.84
CA GLU A 233 0.05 -11.91 -14.72
C GLU A 233 0.59 -13.07 -13.88
N ASP A 234 0.31 -14.32 -14.29
CA ASP A 234 0.69 -15.53 -13.54
C ASP A 234 0.34 -15.48 -12.04
N SER A 235 -0.86 -14.97 -11.73
CA SER A 235 -1.36 -14.76 -10.35
C SER A 235 -0.58 -13.73 -9.52
N LYS A 236 0.25 -12.89 -10.15
CA LYS A 236 1.01 -11.80 -9.52
C LYS A 236 0.52 -10.44 -9.97
N ALA A 237 0.53 -9.50 -9.03
CA ALA A 237 0.26 -8.10 -9.28
C ALA A 237 1.44 -7.46 -10.03
N VAL A 238 1.19 -6.88 -11.20
CA VAL A 238 2.20 -6.20 -12.04
C VAL A 238 1.73 -4.78 -12.35
N SER A 239 2.54 -3.80 -11.97
CA SER A 239 2.32 -2.38 -12.26
C SER A 239 2.58 -2.09 -13.74
N LYS A 240 1.54 -1.65 -14.46
CA LYS A 240 1.66 -1.22 -15.84
C LYS A 240 2.56 0.01 -15.97
N ARG A 241 2.53 0.91 -14.99
CA ARG A 241 3.40 2.09 -14.97
C ARG A 241 4.89 1.71 -14.93
N ILE A 242 5.27 0.64 -14.23
CA ILE A 242 6.65 0.13 -14.24
C ILE A 242 7.06 -0.34 -15.65
N ARG A 243 6.17 -1.05 -16.34
CA ARG A 243 6.39 -1.46 -17.74
C ARG A 243 6.59 -0.25 -18.65
N ASP A 244 5.77 0.77 -18.50
CA ASP A 244 5.88 2.00 -19.29
C ASP A 244 7.21 2.72 -19.03
N ILE A 245 7.65 2.80 -17.76
CA ILE A 245 8.96 3.38 -17.40
C ILE A 245 10.09 2.58 -18.07
N LYS A 246 10.05 1.24 -18.00
CA LYS A 246 11.04 0.37 -18.63
C LYS A 246 11.11 0.62 -20.14
N ASN A 247 9.96 0.72 -20.82
CA ASN A 247 9.89 0.99 -22.25
C ASN A 247 10.47 2.37 -22.61
N ILE A 248 10.16 3.41 -21.82
CA ILE A 248 10.70 4.76 -22.04
C ILE A 248 12.23 4.76 -21.90
N LEU A 249 12.76 4.09 -20.89
CA LEU A 249 14.20 3.96 -20.69
C LEU A 249 14.85 3.15 -21.82
N GLU A 250 14.19 2.12 -22.32
CA GLU A 250 14.70 1.29 -23.41
C GLU A 250 14.77 2.08 -24.71
N MET A 251 13.74 2.87 -25.02
CA MET A 251 13.76 3.77 -26.18
C MET A 251 14.87 4.81 -26.11
N ARG A 252 15.28 5.21 -24.90
CA ARG A 252 16.27 6.28 -24.68
C ARG A 252 17.71 5.78 -24.62
N TYR A 253 17.95 4.67 -23.93
CA TYR A 253 19.30 4.15 -23.64
C TYR A 253 19.59 2.81 -24.33
N GLY A 254 18.59 2.21 -24.98
CA GLY A 254 18.70 0.89 -25.59
C GLY A 254 18.47 -0.26 -24.60
N MET A 255 18.16 -1.42 -25.16
CA MET A 255 17.88 -2.65 -24.41
C MET A 255 19.11 -3.14 -23.61
N GLU A 256 20.33 -2.94 -24.11
CA GLU A 256 21.55 -3.34 -23.40
C GLU A 256 21.66 -2.66 -22.03
N PHE A 257 21.38 -1.36 -21.95
CA PHE A 257 21.39 -0.62 -20.70
C PHE A 257 20.25 -1.08 -19.77
N VAL A 258 19.02 -1.10 -20.27
CA VAL A 258 17.83 -1.45 -19.46
C VAL A 258 17.89 -2.89 -18.95
N SER A 259 18.54 -3.81 -19.67
CA SER A 259 18.73 -5.20 -19.23
C SER A 259 19.56 -5.33 -17.95
N GLN A 260 20.33 -4.30 -17.59
CA GLN A 260 21.15 -4.25 -16.38
C GLN A 260 20.39 -3.67 -15.18
N ILE A 261 19.18 -3.15 -15.41
CA ILE A 261 18.34 -2.55 -14.38
C ILE A 261 17.23 -3.52 -14.02
N TYR A 262 17.10 -3.79 -12.73
CA TYR A 262 15.95 -4.51 -12.21
C TYR A 262 14.89 -3.51 -11.73
N PHE A 263 13.63 -3.74 -12.07
CA PHE A 263 12.48 -3.00 -11.54
C PHE A 263 11.53 -3.98 -10.86
N SER A 264 11.16 -3.71 -9.61
CA SER A 264 10.08 -4.44 -8.96
C SER A 264 8.75 -4.12 -9.64
N GLN A 265 7.94 -5.16 -9.88
CA GLN A 265 6.64 -5.04 -10.52
C GLN A 265 5.52 -4.70 -9.51
N SER A 266 5.80 -4.83 -8.22
CA SER A 266 4.93 -4.49 -7.09
C SER A 266 5.75 -4.06 -5.87
N CYS A 267 5.10 -3.50 -4.85
CA CYS A 267 5.71 -3.27 -3.54
C CYS A 267 6.02 -4.58 -2.81
N LEU A 268 5.24 -5.65 -3.04
CA LEU A 268 5.55 -6.98 -2.49
C LEU A 268 6.90 -7.49 -2.98
N GLU A 269 7.14 -7.41 -4.29
CA GLU A 269 8.43 -7.77 -4.86
C GLU A 269 9.53 -6.78 -4.42
N GLY A 270 9.22 -5.50 -4.29
CA GLY A 270 10.14 -4.50 -3.76
C GLY A 270 10.63 -4.83 -2.35
N LYS A 271 9.71 -5.25 -1.46
CA LYS A 271 9.99 -5.71 -0.10
C LYS A 271 10.91 -6.94 -0.08
N GLU A 272 10.61 -7.94 -0.90
CA GLU A 272 11.43 -9.15 -1.04
C GLU A 272 12.87 -8.83 -1.46
N ILE A 273 13.06 -7.81 -2.30
CA ILE A 273 14.39 -7.38 -2.74
C ILE A 273 15.09 -6.57 -1.68
N PHE A 274 14.39 -5.64 -1.04
CA PHE A 274 14.92 -4.86 0.05
C PHE A 274 15.45 -5.77 1.17
N ASP A 275 14.68 -6.77 1.59
CA ASP A 275 15.09 -7.71 2.64
C ASP A 275 16.35 -8.52 2.29
N LYS A 276 16.58 -8.79 1.00
CA LYS A 276 17.76 -9.52 0.53
C LYS A 276 19.02 -8.67 0.49
N VAL A 277 18.89 -7.36 0.25
CA VAL A 277 20.04 -6.47 -0.01
C VAL A 277 20.35 -5.56 1.19
N LYS A 278 19.39 -5.31 2.10
CA LYS A 278 19.55 -4.34 3.19
C LYS A 278 20.73 -4.60 4.13
N ASN A 279 21.14 -5.86 4.29
CA ASN A 279 22.29 -6.22 5.13
C ASN A 279 23.64 -5.95 4.45
N ASP A 280 23.64 -5.71 3.14
CA ASP A 280 24.80 -5.36 2.33
C ASP A 280 24.86 -3.85 2.03
N PHE A 281 23.99 -3.05 2.65
CA PHE A 281 24.03 -1.60 2.51
C PHE A 281 25.31 -1.02 3.11
N ILE A 282 25.84 0.01 2.45
CA ILE A 282 27.03 0.74 2.87
C ILE A 282 26.67 2.21 3.09
N GLU A 283 27.37 2.84 4.03
CA GLU A 283 27.26 4.28 4.32
C GLU A 283 27.77 5.16 3.17
#